data_AF-A0A2S2Q2K1-F1
#
_entry.id   AF-A0A2S2Q2K1-F1
#
_cell.length_a   1.000
_cell.length_b   1.000
_cell.length_c   1.000
_cell.angle_alpha   90.00
_cell.angle_beta   90.00
_cell.angle_gamma   90.00
#
_symmetry.space_group_name_H-M   'P 1'
#
loop_
_entity.id
_entity.type
_entity.pdbx_description
1 polymer ?
#
loop_
_entity_poly.entity_id
_entity_poly.type
_entity_poly.pdbx_seq_one_letter_code
_entity_poly.pdbx_strand_id
1 'polypeptide(L)'
;MILGVIKMNSSQYVYDMLWNSKFSKDFWVLLVSRGRNSTQIYSAIMNFFEEQNINVEIIHIVAQSYDGASVMSGHLNGVQAKVQKQYPAAIYIHCMIHRLNLVVLDLCKAIKVILKFKRLLTIVNEKCFIYRLPIYILYFMGWPPEQKI
;
A
#
# COMPACT_ATOMS: atom_id res chain seq x y z
N MET A 1 -11.20 1.09 1.69
CA MET A 1 -9.77 0.73 1.65
C MET A 1 -8.96 1.96 1.99
N ILE A 2 -7.83 1.82 2.66
CA ILE A 2 -6.97 2.96 2.96
C ILE A 2 -5.64 2.71 2.23
N LEU A 3 -5.12 3.74 1.60
CA LEU A 3 -3.88 3.73 0.83
C LEU A 3 -2.94 4.77 1.42
N GLY A 4 -1.68 4.38 1.63
CA GLY A 4 -0.61 5.31 2.00
C GLY A 4 0.12 5.77 0.75
N VAL A 5 0.33 7.08 0.61
CA VAL A 5 1.10 7.67 -0.49
C VAL A 5 2.28 8.40 0.13
N ILE A 6 3.49 8.10 -0.35
CA ILE A 6 4.72 8.56 0.29
C ILE A 6 5.61 9.21 -0.75
N LYS A 7 5.92 10.49 -0.50
CA LYS A 7 6.94 11.20 -1.26
C LYS A 7 8.31 10.80 -0.74
N MET A 8 9.16 10.33 -1.64
CA MET A 8 10.56 10.08 -1.33
C MET A 8 11.38 11.32 -1.68
N ASN A 9 12.03 11.91 -0.67
CA ASN A 9 12.95 13.03 -0.85
C ASN A 9 14.43 12.57 -0.86
N SER A 10 14.73 11.37 -0.35
CA SER A 10 16.05 10.71 -0.40
C SER A 10 15.91 9.21 -0.11
N SER A 11 16.95 8.41 -0.40
CA SER A 11 17.00 6.97 -0.10
C SER A 11 16.94 6.66 1.41
N GLN A 12 17.31 7.62 2.26
CA GLN A 12 17.29 7.49 3.72
C GLN A 12 15.86 7.29 4.27
N TYR A 13 14.84 7.86 3.62
CA TYR A 13 13.45 7.77 4.06
C TYR A 13 12.89 6.35 4.05
N VAL A 14 13.34 5.49 3.13
CA VAL A 14 12.92 4.08 3.09
C VAL A 14 13.40 3.35 4.33
N TYR A 15 14.66 3.59 4.74
CA TYR A 15 15.21 3.02 5.96
C TYR A 15 14.51 3.54 7.21
N ASP A 16 14.26 4.84 7.30
CA ASP A 16 13.59 5.43 8.47
C ASP A 16 12.13 4.97 8.62
N MET A 17 11.44 4.76 7.50
CA MET A 17 10.08 4.23 7.48
C MET A 17 10.04 2.74 7.84
N LEU A 18 10.88 1.92 7.20
CA LEU A 18 10.84 0.46 7.36
C LEU A 18 11.43 0.00 8.70
N TRP A 19 12.43 0.70 9.21
CA TRP A 19 13.22 0.22 10.35
C TRP A 19 13.02 1.06 11.62
N ASN A 20 12.86 2.39 11.49
CA ASN A 20 12.78 3.29 12.65
C ASN A 20 11.35 3.68 13.02
N SER A 21 10.33 3.20 12.28
CA SER A 21 8.91 3.57 12.48
C SER A 21 8.67 5.09 12.53
N LYS A 22 9.54 5.87 11.87
CA LYS A 22 9.41 7.33 11.81
C LYS A 22 8.64 7.71 10.54
N PHE A 23 7.41 8.16 10.71
CA PHE A 23 6.62 8.72 9.61
C PHE A 23 6.96 10.20 9.43
N SER A 24 7.44 10.55 8.23
CA SER A 24 7.70 11.94 7.84
C SER A 24 6.40 12.73 7.63
N LYS A 25 6.49 14.06 7.61
CA LYS A 25 5.41 14.98 7.17
C LYS A 25 4.97 14.72 5.73
N ASP A 26 5.73 13.94 4.97
CA ASP A 26 5.50 13.56 3.58
C ASP A 26 4.62 12.31 3.41
N PHE A 27 4.04 11.81 4.50
CA PHE A 27 3.14 10.66 4.50
C PHE A 27 1.68 11.10 4.36
N TRP A 28 1.03 10.68 3.27
CA TRP A 28 -0.37 10.98 3.01
C TRP A 28 -1.22 9.72 3.09
N VAL A 29 -2.48 9.91 3.52
CA VAL A 29 -3.45 8.83 3.65
C VAL A 29 -4.66 9.11 2.77
N LEU A 30 -4.90 8.24 1.79
CA LEU A 30 -6.09 8.26 0.95
C LEU A 30 -7.11 7.24 1.45
N LEU A 31 -8.31 7.72 1.79
CA LEU A 31 -9.46 6.89 2.17
C LEU A 31 -10.36 6.66 0.96
N VAL A 32 -10.31 5.46 0.36
CA VAL A 32 -11.22 5.07 -0.71
C VAL A 32 -12.44 4.38 -0.09
N SER A 33 -13.54 5.12 0.02
CA SER A 33 -14.81 4.65 0.62
C SER A 33 -15.82 4.12 -0.42
N ARG A 34 -15.72 4.58 -1.68
CA ARG A 34 -16.64 4.23 -2.78
C ARG A 34 -15.88 3.62 -3.95
N GLY A 35 -16.52 2.64 -4.60
CA GLY A 35 -15.93 1.87 -5.68
C GLY A 35 -15.07 0.71 -5.17
N ARG A 36 -15.34 -0.48 -5.70
CA ARG A 36 -14.65 -1.74 -5.32
C ARG A 36 -13.95 -2.40 -6.51
N ASN A 37 -13.93 -1.75 -7.66
CA ASN A 37 -13.22 -2.23 -8.84
C ASN A 37 -11.86 -1.53 -8.97
N SER A 38 -10.95 -2.16 -9.70
CA SER A 38 -9.58 -1.68 -9.84
C SER A 38 -9.50 -0.35 -10.59
N THR A 39 -10.41 -0.11 -11.54
CA THR A 39 -10.44 1.13 -12.32
C THR A 39 -10.81 2.34 -11.44
N GLN A 40 -11.84 2.23 -10.63
CA GLN A 40 -12.29 3.29 -9.72
C GLN A 40 -11.23 3.58 -8.66
N ILE A 41 -10.60 2.54 -8.12
CA ILE A 41 -9.49 2.70 -7.17
C ILE A 41 -8.32 3.41 -7.84
N TYR A 42 -7.93 2.97 -9.03
CA TYR A 42 -6.85 3.60 -9.79
C TYR A 42 -7.13 5.08 -10.08
N SER A 43 -8.34 5.40 -10.55
CA SER A 43 -8.74 6.79 -10.78
C SER A 43 -8.74 7.60 -9.49
N ALA A 44 -9.20 7.04 -8.36
CA ALA A 44 -9.14 7.72 -7.07
C ALA A 44 -7.69 8.04 -6.64
N ILE A 45 -6.73 7.17 -6.98
CA ILE A 45 -5.30 7.39 -6.72
C ILE A 45 -4.76 8.53 -7.58
N MET A 46 -5.08 8.55 -8.87
CA MET A 46 -4.60 9.60 -9.78
C MET A 46 -5.21 10.96 -9.43
N ASN A 47 -6.51 11.00 -9.16
CA ASN A 47 -7.19 12.21 -8.70
C ASN A 47 -6.60 12.71 -7.37
N PHE A 48 -6.24 11.81 -6.46
CA PHE A 48 -5.58 12.19 -5.22
C PHE A 48 -4.23 12.88 -5.47
N PHE A 49 -3.42 12.39 -6.41
CA PHE A 49 -2.18 13.09 -6.78
C PHE A 49 -2.47 14.49 -7.33
N GLU A 50 -3.45 14.63 -8.22
CA GLU A 50 -3.85 15.93 -8.76
C GLU A 50 -4.34 16.89 -7.67
N GLU A 51 -5.14 16.42 -6.71
CA GLU A 51 -5.60 17.20 -5.54
C GLU A 51 -4.44 17.71 -4.68
N GLN A 52 -3.34 16.96 -4.61
CA GLN A 52 -2.12 17.38 -3.92
C GLN A 52 -1.22 18.29 -4.78
N ASN A 53 -1.69 18.78 -5.92
CA ASN A 53 -0.92 19.52 -6.92
C ASN A 53 0.31 18.76 -7.44
N ILE A 54 0.17 17.44 -7.56
CA ILE A 54 1.22 16.56 -8.06
C ILE A 54 0.87 16.19 -9.50
N ASN A 55 1.70 16.61 -10.46
CA ASN A 55 1.47 16.31 -11.87
C ASN A 55 1.76 14.84 -12.18
N VAL A 56 0.70 14.07 -12.40
CA VAL A 56 0.75 12.63 -12.73
C VAL A 56 1.53 12.29 -14.00
N GLU A 57 1.74 13.24 -14.91
CA GLU A 57 2.56 13.02 -16.11
C GLU A 57 4.06 13.04 -15.82
N ILE A 58 4.46 13.70 -14.72
CA ILE A 58 5.87 13.93 -14.36
C ILE A 58 6.25 13.15 -13.08
N ILE A 59 5.29 12.54 -12.38
CA ILE A 59 5.62 11.72 -11.23
C ILE A 59 6.34 10.44 -11.63
N HIS A 60 7.33 10.09 -10.82
CA HIS A 60 8.00 8.80 -10.94
C HIS A 60 7.57 7.92 -9.78
N ILE A 61 6.59 7.04 -10.03
CA ILE A 61 6.24 5.97 -9.10
C ILE A 61 7.31 4.89 -9.20
N VAL A 62 8.01 4.63 -8.09
CA VAL A 62 9.12 3.67 -8.03
C VAL A 62 8.72 2.34 -7.42
N ALA A 63 7.73 2.35 -6.53
CA ALA A 63 7.24 1.13 -5.91
C ALA A 63 5.76 1.25 -5.56
N GLN A 64 5.10 0.09 -5.63
CA GLN A 64 3.69 -0.08 -5.32
C GLN A 64 3.54 -1.36 -4.50
N SER A 65 2.81 -1.31 -3.39
CA SER A 65 2.60 -2.47 -2.52
C SER A 65 1.12 -2.65 -2.26
N TYR A 66 0.58 -3.85 -2.49
CA TYR A 66 -0.85 -4.16 -2.33
C TYR A 66 -1.10 -5.46 -1.56
N ASP A 67 -2.31 -5.60 -0.99
CA ASP A 67 -2.79 -6.88 -0.46
C ASP A 67 -3.09 -7.89 -1.59
N GLY A 68 -3.23 -9.16 -1.25
CA GLY A 68 -3.44 -10.24 -2.23
C GLY A 68 -4.83 -10.24 -2.90
N ALA A 69 -5.68 -9.25 -2.65
CA ALA A 69 -7.00 -9.21 -3.29
C ALA A 69 -6.85 -9.04 -4.80
N SER A 70 -7.58 -9.83 -5.58
CA SER A 70 -7.50 -9.80 -7.06
C SER A 70 -7.74 -8.42 -7.66
N VAL A 71 -8.54 -7.58 -7.00
CA VAL A 71 -8.79 -6.19 -7.43
C VAL A 71 -7.52 -5.34 -7.31
N MET A 72 -6.67 -5.59 -6.32
CA MET A 72 -5.47 -4.82 -6.07
C MET A 72 -4.26 -5.43 -6.79
N SER A 73 -4.02 -6.72 -6.57
CA SER A 73 -2.82 -7.45 -7.02
C SER A 73 -3.01 -8.30 -8.27
N GLY A 74 -4.17 -8.21 -8.92
CA GLY A 74 -4.41 -8.95 -10.17
C GLY A 74 -3.45 -8.49 -11.28
N HIS A 75 -2.73 -9.43 -11.88
CA HIS A 75 -1.73 -9.15 -12.91
C HIS A 75 -2.32 -8.58 -14.22
N LEU A 76 -3.58 -8.87 -14.52
CA LEU A 76 -4.25 -8.41 -15.75
C LEU A 76 -5.12 -7.17 -15.51
N ASN A 77 -5.96 -7.22 -14.48
CA ASN A 77 -7.01 -6.24 -14.22
C ASN A 77 -6.92 -5.62 -12.83
N GLY A 78 -5.85 -5.87 -12.07
CA GLY A 78 -5.64 -5.27 -10.76
C GLY A 78 -5.19 -3.82 -10.84
N VAL A 79 -5.24 -3.12 -9.71
CA VAL A 79 -4.63 -1.78 -9.57
C VAL A 79 -3.14 -1.83 -9.87
N GLN A 80 -2.47 -2.88 -9.39
CA GLN A 80 -1.07 -3.18 -9.66
C GLN A 80 -0.74 -3.17 -11.15
N ALA A 81 -1.52 -3.88 -11.96
CA ALA A 81 -1.36 -3.93 -13.41
C ALA A 81 -1.59 -2.56 -14.07
N LYS A 82 -2.59 -1.81 -13.59
CA LYS A 82 -2.91 -0.47 -14.13
C LYS A 82 -1.81 0.54 -13.85
N VAL A 83 -1.28 0.57 -12.62
CA VAL A 83 -0.14 1.41 -12.26
C VAL A 83 1.10 0.98 -13.02
N GLN A 84 1.39 -0.33 -13.14
CA GLN A 84 2.52 -0.82 -13.94
C GLN A 84 2.42 -0.40 -15.41
N LYS A 85 1.20 -0.36 -15.97
CA LYS A 85 0.97 0.04 -17.36
C LYS A 85 1.33 1.50 -17.61
N GLN A 86 1.03 2.40 -16.67
CA GLN A 86 1.40 3.82 -16.78
C GLN A 86 2.84 4.10 -16.32
N TYR A 87 3.34 3.34 -15.33
CA TYR A 87 4.66 3.47 -14.77
C TYR A 87 5.40 2.12 -14.82
N PRO A 88 6.00 1.75 -15.98
CA PRO A 88 6.63 0.44 -16.17
C PRO A 88 7.78 0.15 -15.21
N ALA A 89 8.45 1.17 -14.69
CA ALA A 89 9.54 1.04 -13.71
C ALA A 89 9.05 0.84 -12.26
N ALA A 90 7.75 0.99 -11.98
CA ALA A 90 7.22 0.87 -10.63
C ALA A 90 7.26 -0.59 -10.16
N ILE A 91 8.04 -0.92 -9.14
CA ILE A 91 8.15 -2.31 -8.66
C ILE A 91 6.90 -2.66 -7.84
N TYR A 92 6.22 -3.74 -8.23
CA TYR A 92 5.17 -4.32 -7.41
C TYR A 92 5.73 -5.22 -6.30
N ILE A 93 5.27 -4.97 -5.07
CA ILE A 93 5.60 -5.75 -3.89
C ILE A 93 4.31 -6.25 -3.25
N HIS A 94 4.17 -7.55 -3.06
CA HIS A 94 3.05 -8.09 -2.32
C HIS A 94 3.19 -7.73 -0.82
N CYS A 95 2.13 -7.21 -0.20
CA CYS A 95 2.15 -6.79 1.19
C CYS A 95 2.45 -7.96 2.14
N MET A 96 3.66 -7.99 2.71
CA MET A 96 4.09 -9.05 3.63
C MET A 96 3.35 -8.98 4.97
N ILE A 97 3.00 -7.78 5.41
CA ILE A 97 2.25 -7.53 6.65
C ILE A 97 0.88 -8.23 6.58
N HIS A 98 0.22 -8.18 5.43
CA HIS A 98 -1.04 -8.89 5.24
C HIS A 98 -0.87 -10.40 5.36
N ARG A 99 0.19 -10.97 4.77
CA ARG A 99 0.51 -12.41 4.90
C ARG A 99 0.79 -12.79 6.35
N LEU A 100 1.58 -11.99 7.05
CA LEU A 100 1.88 -12.22 8.47
C LEU A 100 0.59 -12.19 9.31
N ASN A 101 -0.29 -11.23 9.06
CA ASN A 101 -1.57 -11.15 9.76
C ASN A 101 -2.42 -12.41 9.52
N LEU A 102 -2.47 -12.94 8.29
CA LEU A 102 -3.19 -14.19 8.01
C LEU A 102 -2.60 -15.38 8.79
N VAL A 103 -1.27 -15.51 8.82
CA VAL A 103 -0.59 -16.59 9.59
C VAL A 103 -0.89 -16.47 11.08
N VAL A 104 -0.83 -15.27 11.64
CA VAL A 104 -1.15 -15.02 13.05
C VAL A 104 -2.61 -15.39 13.33
N LEU A 105 -3.54 -14.99 12.46
CA LEU A 105 -4.95 -15.33 12.61
C LEU A 105 -5.20 -16.83 12.56
N ASP A 106 -4.53 -17.55 11.65
CA ASP A 106 -4.69 -19.00 11.53
C ASP A 106 -4.07 -19.74 12.72
N LEU A 107 -2.92 -19.29 13.23
CA LEU A 107 -2.34 -19.80 14.47
C LEU A 107 -3.29 -19.58 15.67
N CYS A 108 -3.89 -18.39 15.77
CA CYS A 108 -4.85 -18.08 16.82
C CYS A 108 -6.11 -18.97 16.75
N LYS A 109 -6.55 -19.37 15.55
CA LYS A 109 -7.65 -20.33 15.38
C LYS A 109 -7.26 -21.76 15.76
N ALA A 110 -6.00 -22.15 15.55
CA ALA A 110 -5.50 -23.48 15.88
C ALA A 110 -5.37 -23.72 17.41
N ILE A 111 -5.14 -22.66 18.18
CA ILE A 111 -4.96 -22.75 19.64
C ILE A 111 -6.32 -22.72 20.36
N LYS A 112 -6.78 -23.89 20.85
CA LYS A 112 -8.06 -24.05 21.56
C LYS A 112 -8.24 -23.11 22.76
N VAL A 113 -7.16 -22.72 23.44
CA VAL A 113 -7.19 -21.77 24.56
C VAL A 113 -7.61 -20.37 24.08
N ILE A 114 -7.12 -19.93 22.92
CA ILE A 114 -7.45 -18.62 22.34
C ILE A 114 -8.90 -18.59 21.86
N LEU A 115 -9.42 -19.71 21.33
CA LEU A 115 -10.83 -19.85 20.96
C LEU A 115 -11.80 -19.64 22.15
N LYS A 116 -11.40 -20.07 23.35
CA LYS A 116 -12.20 -19.85 24.58
C LYS A 116 -12.26 -18.37 24.96
N PHE A 117 -11.20 -17.62 24.68
CA PHE A 117 -11.15 -16.17 24.85
C PHE A 117 -11.51 -15.45 23.55
N LYS A 118 -12.79 -15.51 23.15
CA LYS A 118 -13.33 -14.77 21.99
C LYS A 118 -12.86 -13.31 21.95
N ARG A 119 -12.76 -12.67 23.12
CA ARG A 119 -12.31 -11.29 23.29
C ARG A 119 -10.85 -11.06 22.85
N LEU A 120 -9.96 -12.05 23.00
CA LEU A 120 -8.57 -12.01 22.52
C LEU A 120 -8.49 -12.13 21.00
N LEU A 121 -9.31 -12.99 20.39
CA LEU A 121 -9.46 -13.06 18.93
C LEU A 121 -10.04 -11.76 18.36
N THR A 122 -10.99 -11.13 19.05
CA THR A 122 -11.51 -9.81 18.68
C THR A 122 -10.43 -8.74 18.80
N ILE A 123 -9.64 -8.73 19.88
CA ILE A 123 -8.52 -7.78 20.05
C ILE A 123 -7.43 -8.01 19.01
N VAL A 124 -7.09 -9.25 18.66
CA VAL A 124 -6.13 -9.52 17.58
C VAL A 124 -6.74 -9.05 16.25
N ASN A 125 -8.02 -9.33 15.97
CA ASN A 125 -8.66 -8.82 14.76
C ASN A 125 -8.78 -7.28 14.72
N GLU A 126 -9.08 -6.61 15.84
CA GLU A 126 -9.32 -5.16 15.93
C GLU A 126 -8.06 -4.33 16.18
N LYS A 127 -7.06 -4.88 16.88
CA LYS A 127 -5.76 -4.23 17.14
C LYS A 127 -4.67 -4.67 16.16
N CYS A 128 -4.69 -5.88 15.60
CA CYS A 128 -3.92 -6.14 14.38
C CYS A 128 -4.56 -5.47 13.16
N PHE A 129 -5.76 -4.92 13.28
CA PHE A 129 -6.26 -3.90 12.35
C PHE A 129 -5.42 -2.61 12.38
N ILE A 130 -4.52 -2.39 13.34
CA ILE A 130 -3.49 -1.34 13.25
C ILE A 130 -2.46 -1.70 12.15
N TYR A 131 -2.33 -2.98 11.80
CA TYR A 131 -1.69 -3.44 10.57
C TYR A 131 -2.60 -3.40 9.34
N ARG A 132 -3.77 -2.71 9.39
CA ARG A 132 -4.58 -2.51 8.18
C ARG A 132 -3.84 -1.75 7.11
N LEU A 133 -2.69 -1.13 7.39
CA LEU A 133 -2.11 -0.24 6.42
C LEU A 133 -0.61 -0.18 6.38
N PRO A 134 -0.07 0.24 5.22
CA PRO A 134 -0.74 0.60 3.97
C PRO A 134 -0.30 -0.27 2.80
N ILE A 135 -1.27 -0.49 1.94
CA ILE A 135 -0.99 -0.51 0.52
C ILE A 135 -0.26 0.82 0.22
N TYR A 136 1.00 0.76 -0.21
CA TYR A 136 1.84 1.95 -0.39
C TYR A 136 2.05 2.26 -1.86
N ILE A 137 2.05 3.54 -2.20
CA ILE A 137 2.67 4.02 -3.45
C ILE A 137 3.80 4.96 -3.07
N LEU A 138 5.01 4.62 -3.51
CA LEU A 138 6.22 5.41 -3.31
C LEU A 138 6.58 6.11 -4.61
N TYR A 139 6.82 7.42 -4.53
CA TYR A 139 7.11 8.24 -5.70
C TYR A 139 8.16 9.34 -5.43
N PHE A 140 8.81 9.82 -6.48
CA PHE A 140 9.73 10.96 -6.46
C PHE A 140 9.19 12.13 -7.29
N MET A 141 9.58 13.36 -6.91
CA MET A 141 9.45 14.56 -7.75
C MET A 141 10.82 14.96 -8.28
N GLY A 142 10.96 15.22 -9.58
CA GLY A 142 12.17 15.80 -10.18
C GLY A 142 13.31 14.80 -10.47
N TRP A 143 12.98 13.54 -10.78
CA TRP A 143 13.97 12.58 -11.26
C TRP A 143 14.48 13.00 -12.65
N PRO A 144 15.80 13.01 -12.93
CA PRO A 144 16.29 13.41 -14.25
C PRO A 144 15.80 12.42 -15.33
N PRO A 145 15.41 12.90 -16.52
CA PRO A 145 14.70 12.11 -17.53
C PRO A 145 15.54 11.04 -18.26
N GLU A 146 16.71 10.65 -17.73
CA GLU A 146 17.61 9.73 -18.43
C GLU A 146 18.00 8.54 -17.56
N GLN A 147 17.33 7.42 -17.83
CA GLN A 147 17.93 6.08 -17.85
C GLN A 147 16.93 5.13 -18.50
N LYS A 148 16.90 5.15 -19.84
CA LYS A 148 16.40 4.03 -20.64
C LYS A 148 17.46 2.92 -20.52
N ILE A 149 17.11 1.82 -19.86
CA ILE A 149 17.83 0.53 -19.97
C ILE A 149 17.39 -0.11 -21.28
#